data_AF-A0A1F5NFW7-F1
#
_entry.id   AF-A0A1F5NFW7-F1
#
_cell.length_a   1.000
_cell.length_b   1.000
_cell.length_c   1.000
_cell.angle_alpha   90.00
_cell.angle_beta   90.00
_cell.angle_gamma   90.00
#
_symmetry.space_group_name_H-M   'P 1'
#
loop_
_entity.id
_entity.type
_entity.pdbx_description
1 polymer ?
#
loop_
_entity_poly.entity_id
_entity_poly.type
_entity_poly.pdbx_seq_one_letter_code
_entity_poly.pdbx_strand_id
1 'polypeptide(L)'
;MESLMTMTLKQFVSEKKLGLILRAFARKPEQVSDQVAMLEGVIDRALRNYVVSNGRRQHIPILVDIMVWADDRFSGQADYGSTASALRKEFCHIQNLRVTEVKHGDLFCGLLNYGVARQIRSGCDYTVIASKEAASYWNQETFDAMVEACCLGARATGVATNELAQSVLEGRLANTFCMWKNIDLVSVGGFDLRAAKPADDRSAFYMRGWDERQGDVYYQLAGVEEIIPLARLVETFGPCIAPIVPRGAGVQRYKVPDPVRDPELWRRHVAKMGTKYERQVALLSQIGKDLSFLKGGVMPTYRRIETAA
;
A
#
# COMPACT_ATOMS: atom_id res chain seq x y z
N MET A 1 -26.63 -16.37 -5.41
CA MET A 1 -26.31 -14.94 -5.26
C MET A 1 -26.65 -14.55 -3.83
N GLU A 2 -25.68 -14.63 -2.92
CA GLU A 2 -25.85 -13.99 -1.62
C GLU A 2 -26.00 -12.49 -1.85
N SER A 3 -27.06 -11.90 -1.29
CA SER A 3 -27.17 -10.46 -1.15
C SER A 3 -25.87 -9.98 -0.48
N LEU A 4 -25.08 -9.17 -1.18
CA LEU A 4 -23.96 -8.44 -0.58
C LEU A 4 -24.57 -7.62 0.55
N MET A 5 -24.52 -8.14 1.78
CA MET A 5 -24.99 -7.42 2.96
C MET A 5 -24.11 -6.18 3.11
N THR A 6 -24.63 -5.05 2.67
CA THR A 6 -24.03 -3.75 2.89
C THR A 6 -24.06 -3.47 4.39
N MET A 7 -22.90 -3.15 4.96
CA MET A 7 -22.77 -2.83 6.37
C MET A 7 -22.94 -1.32 6.53
N THR A 8 -23.62 -0.88 7.57
CA THR A 8 -23.67 0.56 7.89
C THR A 8 -22.33 1.03 8.44
N LEU A 9 -22.00 2.33 8.30
CA LEU A 9 -20.80 2.90 8.90
C LEU A 9 -20.74 2.66 10.42
N LYS A 10 -21.89 2.77 11.10
CA LYS A 10 -22.01 2.48 12.52
C LYS A 10 -21.59 1.03 12.85
N GLN A 11 -22.08 0.06 12.08
CA GLN A 11 -21.70 -1.35 12.24
C GLN A 11 -20.22 -1.57 11.96
N PHE A 12 -19.67 -0.92 10.92
CA PHE A 12 -18.25 -1.01 10.61
C PHE A 12 -17.40 -0.62 11.81
N VAL A 13 -17.68 0.55 12.39
CA VAL A 13 -16.92 1.07 13.54
C VAL A 13 -17.05 0.18 14.77
N SER A 14 -18.24 -0.37 15.02
CA SER A 14 -18.46 -1.21 16.21
C SER A 14 -17.93 -2.63 16.08
N GLU A 15 -17.87 -3.18 14.86
CA GLU A 15 -17.61 -4.60 14.65
C GLU A 15 -16.25 -4.88 13.99
N LYS A 16 -15.66 -3.91 13.29
CA LYS A 16 -14.43 -4.10 12.54
C LYS A 16 -13.24 -3.44 13.19
N LYS A 17 -12.11 -4.14 13.10
CA LYS A 17 -10.81 -3.66 13.58
C LYS A 17 -9.89 -3.34 12.41
N LEU A 18 -9.22 -2.19 12.50
CA LEU A 18 -8.29 -1.73 11.48
C LEU A 18 -6.85 -1.91 11.93
N GLY A 19 -6.03 -2.39 11.00
CA GLY A 19 -4.58 -2.38 11.10
C GLY A 19 -3.95 -1.34 10.17
N LEU A 20 -2.73 -0.93 10.47
CA LEU A 20 -1.86 -0.17 9.59
C LEU A 20 -0.50 -0.87 9.50
N ILE A 21 -0.04 -1.14 8.29
CA ILE A 21 1.32 -1.61 8.01
C ILE A 21 2.11 -0.48 7.36
N LEU A 22 3.25 -0.15 7.98
CA LEU A 22 4.24 0.76 7.44
C LEU A 22 5.55 0.01 7.20
N ARG A 23 6.19 0.29 6.07
CA ARG A 23 7.54 -0.24 5.75
C ARG A 23 8.59 0.78 6.12
N ALA A 24 9.64 0.34 6.80
CA ALA A 24 10.76 1.18 7.18
C ALA A 24 12.09 0.45 6.98
N PHE A 25 13.12 1.15 6.54
CA PHE A 25 14.51 0.70 6.60
C PHE A 25 15.42 1.88 6.24
N ALA A 26 16.60 1.88 6.84
CA ALA A 26 17.70 2.78 6.50
C ALA A 26 18.84 1.92 5.96
N ARG A 27 19.43 2.31 4.83
CA ARG A 27 20.61 1.60 4.28
C ARG A 27 21.91 2.11 4.90
N LYS A 28 21.86 3.29 5.51
CA LYS A 28 23.00 3.97 6.11
C LYS A 28 22.60 4.63 7.42
N PRO A 29 23.54 4.83 8.37
CA PRO A 29 23.23 5.41 9.68
C PRO A 29 22.55 6.77 9.63
N GLU A 30 23.01 7.64 8.72
CA GLU A 30 22.49 9.00 8.56
C GLU A 30 21.02 9.06 8.12
N GLN A 31 20.47 7.96 7.59
CA GLN A 31 19.08 7.91 7.12
C GLN A 31 18.08 7.57 8.23
N VAL A 32 18.52 7.15 9.42
CA VAL A 32 17.60 6.69 10.48
C VAL A 32 16.68 7.78 10.98
N SER A 33 17.24 8.95 11.31
CA SER A 33 16.45 10.09 11.78
C SER A 33 15.38 10.47 10.77
N ASP A 34 15.71 10.42 9.49
CA ASP A 34 14.78 10.74 8.41
C ASP A 34 13.64 9.71 8.34
N GLN A 35 13.94 8.41 8.47
CA GLN A 35 12.89 7.38 8.51
C GLN A 35 11.93 7.58 9.69
N VAL A 36 12.47 7.90 10.88
CA VAL A 36 11.66 8.15 12.08
C VAL A 36 10.73 9.35 11.85
N ALA A 37 11.28 10.49 11.41
CA ALA A 37 10.52 11.72 11.18
C ALA A 37 9.44 11.55 10.09
N MET A 38 9.75 10.83 9.01
CA MET A 38 8.77 10.59 7.94
C MET A 38 7.61 9.69 8.39
N LEU A 39 7.85 8.73 9.28
CA LEU A 39 6.80 7.83 9.78
C LEU A 39 5.91 8.51 10.82
N GLU A 40 6.46 9.40 11.64
CA GLU A 40 5.71 10.15 12.65
C GLU A 40 4.49 10.84 12.03
N GLY A 41 4.66 11.51 10.88
CA GLY A 41 3.58 12.21 10.19
C GLY A 41 2.44 11.29 9.71
N VAL A 42 2.73 10.05 9.32
CA VAL A 42 1.67 9.07 8.95
C VAL A 42 1.00 8.51 10.20
N ILE A 43 1.79 8.17 11.22
CA ILE A 43 1.31 7.57 12.47
C ILE A 43 0.38 8.53 13.20
N ASP A 44 0.77 9.81 13.34
CA ASP A 44 -0.05 10.82 14.00
C ASP A 44 -1.41 10.99 13.31
N ARG A 45 -1.42 11.04 11.98
CA ARG A 45 -2.65 11.13 11.18
C ARG A 45 -3.51 9.88 11.33
N ALA A 46 -2.91 8.70 11.24
CA ALA A 46 -3.62 7.44 11.38
C ALA A 46 -4.26 7.28 12.77
N LEU A 47 -3.53 7.61 13.83
CA LEU A 47 -4.02 7.48 15.21
C LEU A 47 -5.08 8.52 15.58
N ARG A 48 -5.09 9.68 14.92
CA ARG A 48 -6.12 10.71 15.08
C ARG A 48 -7.38 10.47 14.27
N ASN A 49 -7.39 9.48 13.39
CA ASN A 49 -8.55 9.20 12.56
C ASN A 49 -9.80 8.95 13.40
N TYR A 50 -10.90 9.45 12.88
CA TYR A 50 -12.24 9.09 13.31
C TYR A 50 -13.05 8.75 12.06
N VAL A 51 -14.32 8.45 12.22
CA VAL A 51 -15.32 8.55 11.16
C VAL A 51 -16.52 9.29 11.71
N VAL A 52 -17.27 9.99 10.85
CA VAL A 52 -18.49 10.69 11.26
C VAL A 52 -19.71 9.82 10.96
N SER A 53 -20.30 9.23 12.00
CA SER A 53 -21.53 8.45 11.90
C SER A 53 -22.66 9.13 12.67
N ASN A 54 -23.77 9.43 12.00
CA ASN A 54 -24.94 10.13 12.57
C ASN A 54 -24.56 11.46 13.26
N GLY A 55 -23.67 12.25 12.64
CA GLY A 55 -23.23 13.54 13.18
C GLY A 55 -22.30 13.45 14.39
N ARG A 56 -21.86 12.24 14.80
CA ARG A 56 -20.90 12.04 15.89
C ARG A 56 -19.59 11.49 15.37
N ARG A 57 -18.48 12.04 15.88
CA ARG A 57 -17.14 11.50 15.65
C ARG A 57 -16.96 10.21 16.46
N GLN A 58 -16.58 9.15 15.78
CA GLN A 58 -16.25 7.87 16.41
C GLN A 58 -14.82 7.52 16.02
N HIS A 59 -13.94 7.40 17.01
CA HIS A 59 -12.57 6.96 16.77
C HIS A 59 -12.56 5.48 16.39
N ILE A 60 -11.80 5.15 15.36
CA ILE A 60 -11.52 3.76 15.00
C ILE A 60 -10.12 3.43 15.52
N PRO A 61 -9.98 2.55 16.52
CA PRO A 61 -8.66 2.13 16.97
C PRO A 61 -7.89 1.46 15.83
N ILE A 62 -6.68 1.96 15.54
CA ILE A 62 -5.78 1.38 14.54
C ILE A 62 -4.60 0.74 15.25
N LEU A 63 -4.36 -0.54 14.98
CA LEU A 63 -3.14 -1.23 15.38
C LEU A 63 -2.04 -0.99 14.34
N VAL A 64 -0.99 -0.28 14.72
CA VAL A 64 0.14 0.06 13.84
C VAL A 64 1.24 -0.99 13.96
N ASP A 65 1.61 -1.59 12.84
CA ASP A 65 2.75 -2.49 12.71
C ASP A 65 3.78 -1.84 11.76
N ILE A 66 4.90 -1.37 12.31
CA ILE A 66 6.05 -0.90 11.53
C ILE A 66 6.98 -2.07 11.26
N MET A 67 7.06 -2.47 10.00
CA MET A 67 7.86 -3.59 9.52
C MET A 67 9.21 -3.08 9.01
N VAL A 68 10.27 -3.41 9.75
CA VAL A 68 11.65 -3.08 9.41
C VAL A 68 12.24 -4.22 8.57
N TRP A 69 12.60 -3.95 7.33
CA TRP A 69 13.14 -4.97 6.42
C TRP A 69 14.61 -5.23 6.68
N ALA A 70 14.94 -6.33 7.36
CA ALA A 70 16.29 -6.64 7.86
C ALA A 70 16.72 -8.06 7.46
N ASP A 71 16.55 -8.39 6.18
CA ASP A 71 16.89 -9.71 5.63
C ASP A 71 18.30 -9.70 5.00
N ASP A 72 19.23 -10.43 5.62
CA ASP A 72 20.65 -10.44 5.26
C ASP A 72 20.92 -11.01 3.86
N ARG A 73 19.98 -11.74 3.26
CA ARG A 73 20.08 -12.21 1.87
C ARG A 73 20.10 -11.05 0.87
N PHE A 74 19.66 -9.86 1.29
CA PHE A 74 19.63 -8.63 0.50
C PHE A 74 20.67 -7.62 0.99
N SER A 75 21.86 -8.10 1.37
CA SER A 75 22.97 -7.28 1.89
C SER A 75 23.22 -6.03 1.03
N GLY A 76 23.41 -4.88 1.69
CA GLY A 76 23.54 -3.56 1.06
C GLY A 76 22.24 -2.93 0.56
N GLN A 77 21.10 -3.65 0.61
CA GLN A 77 19.79 -3.12 0.20
C GLN A 77 18.77 -3.05 1.34
N ALA A 78 18.84 -4.00 2.28
CA ALA A 78 18.04 -4.07 3.50
C ALA A 78 18.52 -3.08 4.58
N ASP A 79 17.87 -3.10 5.75
CA ASP A 79 18.23 -2.27 6.90
C ASP A 79 19.66 -2.53 7.37
N TYR A 80 20.36 -1.45 7.74
CA TYR A 80 21.73 -1.54 8.27
C TYR A 80 21.81 -1.99 9.73
N GLY A 81 20.68 -2.09 10.45
CA GLY A 81 20.58 -2.80 11.72
C GLY A 81 20.08 -2.01 12.93
N SER A 82 19.95 -0.68 12.87
CA SER A 82 19.47 0.10 14.03
C SER A 82 18.23 0.95 13.79
N THR A 83 17.55 0.79 12.65
CA THR A 83 16.27 1.49 12.42
C THR A 83 15.20 0.99 13.39
N ALA A 84 15.14 -0.32 13.65
CA ALA A 84 14.13 -0.89 14.55
C ALA A 84 14.29 -0.41 15.99
N SER A 85 15.51 -0.34 16.51
CA SER A 85 15.77 0.15 17.87
C SER A 85 15.43 1.63 18.01
N ALA A 86 15.77 2.45 17.00
CA ALA A 86 15.41 3.87 16.97
C ALA A 86 13.89 4.08 16.98
N LEU A 87 13.17 3.36 16.12
CA LEU A 87 11.70 3.44 16.06
C LEU A 87 11.03 2.97 17.36
N ARG A 88 11.53 1.89 17.98
CA ARG A 88 11.03 1.42 19.28
C ARG A 88 11.23 2.45 20.37
N LYS A 89 12.37 3.14 20.38
CA LYS A 89 12.67 4.20 21.35
C LYS A 89 11.73 5.39 21.16
N GLU A 90 11.56 5.85 19.93
CA GLU A 90 10.73 7.02 19.61
C GLU A 90 9.26 6.77 19.98
N PHE A 91 8.71 5.66 19.50
CA PHE A 91 7.28 5.36 19.62
C PHE A 91 6.94 4.50 20.84
N CYS A 92 7.81 4.41 21.84
CA CYS A 92 7.60 3.57 23.03
C CYS A 92 6.36 3.95 23.85
N HIS A 93 5.90 5.19 23.71
CA HIS A 93 4.73 5.74 24.39
C HIS A 93 3.40 5.39 23.71
N ILE A 94 3.42 4.84 22.48
CA ILE A 94 2.22 4.50 21.70
C ILE A 94 1.83 3.05 21.94
N GLN A 95 0.78 2.81 22.73
CA GLN A 95 0.35 1.46 23.13
C GLN A 95 -0.05 0.54 21.97
N ASN A 96 -0.70 1.09 20.94
CA ASN A 96 -1.19 0.35 19.78
C ASN A 96 -0.19 0.34 18.62
N LEU A 97 1.11 0.40 18.92
CA LEU A 97 2.16 0.39 17.91
C LEU A 97 3.20 -0.69 18.21
N ARG A 98 3.62 -1.39 17.15
CA ARG A 98 4.62 -2.45 17.21
C ARG A 98 5.68 -2.23 16.14
N VAL A 99 6.93 -2.46 16.48
CA VAL A 99 8.04 -2.41 15.54
C VAL A 99 8.67 -3.79 15.43
N THR A 100 8.64 -4.36 14.23
CA THR A 100 9.13 -5.73 14.00
C THR A 100 10.19 -5.75 12.91
N GLU A 101 11.30 -6.41 13.19
CA GLU A 101 12.31 -6.74 12.19
C GLU A 101 11.88 -8.00 11.43
N VAL A 102 11.87 -7.92 10.11
CA VAL A 102 11.53 -9.02 9.22
C VAL A 102 12.82 -9.48 8.56
N LYS A 103 13.32 -10.64 9.01
CA LYS A 103 14.61 -11.21 8.60
C LYS A 103 14.53 -12.27 7.49
N HIS A 104 13.31 -12.69 7.15
CA HIS A 104 13.05 -13.77 6.19
C HIS A 104 11.89 -13.40 5.27
N GLY A 105 12.13 -12.49 4.33
CA GLY A 105 11.15 -12.07 3.34
C GLY A 105 11.70 -10.94 2.46
N ASP A 106 11.23 -10.87 1.22
CA ASP A 106 11.53 -9.74 0.36
C ASP A 106 10.75 -8.49 0.83
N LEU A 107 11.23 -7.30 0.43
CA LEU A 107 10.65 -6.00 0.81
C LEU A 107 9.19 -5.81 0.36
N PHE A 108 8.76 -6.52 -0.68
CA PHE A 108 7.44 -6.34 -1.29
C PHE A 108 6.47 -7.39 -0.79
N CYS A 109 6.63 -8.66 -1.18
CA CYS A 109 5.61 -9.68 -0.96
C CYS A 109 5.74 -10.33 0.41
N GLY A 110 6.92 -10.85 0.74
CA GLY A 110 7.19 -11.56 1.99
C GLY A 110 6.93 -10.69 3.21
N LEU A 111 7.43 -9.45 3.21
CA LEU A 111 7.22 -8.51 4.30
C LEU A 111 5.72 -8.18 4.49
N LEU A 112 4.99 -7.87 3.40
CA LEU A 112 3.58 -7.52 3.52
C LEU A 112 2.71 -8.72 3.92
N ASN A 113 2.97 -9.92 3.38
CA ASN A 113 2.29 -11.14 3.81
C ASN A 113 2.51 -11.42 5.30
N TYR A 114 3.74 -11.27 5.78
CA TYR A 114 4.06 -11.42 7.20
C TYR A 114 3.32 -10.39 8.06
N GLY A 115 3.30 -9.12 7.63
CA GLY A 115 2.55 -8.07 8.32
C GLY A 115 1.05 -8.33 8.37
N VAL A 116 0.44 -8.72 7.24
CA VAL A 116 -1.00 -9.05 7.16
C VAL A 116 -1.33 -10.24 8.06
N ALA A 117 -0.51 -11.29 8.06
CA ALA A 117 -0.70 -12.44 8.95
C ALA A 117 -0.69 -12.03 10.43
N ARG A 118 0.18 -11.10 10.82
CA ARG A 118 0.23 -10.56 12.20
C ARG A 118 -0.99 -9.71 12.55
N GLN A 119 -1.46 -8.89 11.62
CA GLN A 119 -2.67 -8.08 11.78
C GLN A 119 -3.90 -8.99 11.96
N ILE A 120 -4.03 -10.05 11.15
CA ILE A 120 -5.07 -11.08 11.31
C ILE A 120 -4.99 -11.75 12.68
N ARG A 121 -3.79 -12.18 13.09
CA ARG A 121 -3.58 -12.80 14.41
C ARG A 121 -3.96 -11.86 15.57
N SER A 122 -3.90 -10.55 15.34
CA SER A 122 -4.31 -9.52 16.30
C SER A 122 -5.79 -9.15 16.21
N GLY A 123 -6.54 -9.82 15.32
CA GLY A 123 -7.97 -9.63 15.12
C GLY A 123 -8.34 -8.49 14.18
N CYS A 124 -7.41 -7.94 13.39
CA CYS A 124 -7.72 -6.89 12.43
C CYS A 124 -8.41 -7.48 11.18
N ASP A 125 -9.62 -7.01 10.90
CA ASP A 125 -10.42 -7.40 9.74
C ASP A 125 -9.89 -6.77 8.45
N TYR A 126 -9.42 -5.53 8.55
CA TYR A 126 -8.84 -4.80 7.45
C TYR A 126 -7.46 -4.28 7.81
N THR A 127 -6.63 -4.09 6.81
CA THR A 127 -5.32 -3.47 6.99
C THR A 127 -5.06 -2.46 5.91
N VAL A 128 -4.73 -1.25 6.34
CA VAL A 128 -4.18 -0.22 5.50
C VAL A 128 -2.69 -0.47 5.33
N ILE A 129 -2.22 -0.56 4.11
CA ILE A 129 -0.80 -0.53 3.76
C ILE A 129 -0.53 0.86 3.20
N ALA A 130 0.40 1.56 3.82
CA ALA A 130 0.78 2.90 3.42
C ALA A 130 2.29 3.07 3.33
N SER A 131 2.73 3.91 2.40
CA SER A 131 4.08 4.43 2.41
C SER A 131 4.15 5.70 3.26
N LYS A 132 5.35 6.09 3.67
CA LYS A 132 5.57 7.33 4.43
C LYS A 132 5.11 8.59 3.69
N GLU A 133 5.14 8.55 2.36
CA GLU A 133 4.69 9.65 1.50
C GLU A 133 3.15 9.80 1.46
N ALA A 134 2.41 8.78 1.93
CA ALA A 134 0.95 8.80 1.99
C ALA A 134 0.38 9.78 3.02
N ALA A 135 1.19 10.28 3.97
CA ALA A 135 0.74 11.25 4.98
C ALA A 135 -0.01 12.44 4.37
N SER A 136 0.44 12.89 3.19
CA SER A 136 -0.16 14.01 2.45
C SER A 136 -1.57 13.74 1.91
N TYR A 137 -1.90 12.47 1.66
CA TYR A 137 -3.20 12.00 1.19
C TYR A 137 -4.08 11.52 2.36
N TRP A 138 -3.48 11.33 3.53
CA TRP A 138 -4.16 10.86 4.72
C TRP A 138 -4.85 12.01 5.44
N ASN A 139 -6.11 12.24 5.08
CA ASN A 139 -7.04 13.11 5.77
C ASN A 139 -8.38 12.41 6.01
N GLN A 140 -9.25 13.09 6.76
CA GLN A 140 -10.51 12.53 7.24
C GLN A 140 -11.43 12.16 6.08
N GLU A 141 -11.61 13.05 5.11
CA GLU A 141 -12.51 12.85 3.97
C GLU A 141 -12.07 11.70 3.07
N THR A 142 -10.76 11.55 2.87
CA THR A 142 -10.20 10.44 2.09
C THR A 142 -10.37 9.13 2.84
N PHE A 143 -10.11 9.12 4.16
CA PHE A 143 -10.25 7.93 4.99
C PHE A 143 -11.72 7.48 5.13
N ASP A 144 -12.65 8.42 5.32
CA ASP A 144 -14.09 8.16 5.34
C ASP A 144 -14.53 7.48 4.04
N ALA A 145 -14.11 8.00 2.88
CA ALA A 145 -14.44 7.41 1.58
C ALA A 145 -13.91 5.98 1.42
N MET A 146 -12.72 5.67 1.98
CA MET A 146 -12.17 4.31 1.99
C MET A 146 -13.02 3.37 2.87
N VAL A 147 -13.47 3.83 4.04
CA VAL A 147 -14.29 3.03 4.96
C VAL A 147 -15.70 2.82 4.38
N GLU A 148 -16.30 3.86 3.81
CA GLU A 148 -17.60 3.79 3.12
C GLU A 148 -17.56 2.79 1.96
N ALA A 149 -16.48 2.76 1.18
CA ALA A 149 -16.31 1.76 0.13
C ALA A 149 -16.33 0.32 0.68
N CYS A 150 -15.67 0.07 1.81
CA CYS A 150 -15.71 -1.24 2.46
C CYS A 150 -17.10 -1.57 3.04
N CYS A 151 -17.82 -0.57 3.56
CA CYS A 151 -19.22 -0.71 3.98
C CYS A 151 -20.12 -1.17 2.81
N LEU A 152 -19.83 -0.69 1.60
CA LEU A 152 -20.50 -1.09 0.35
C LEU A 152 -20.01 -2.43 -0.23
N GLY A 153 -19.07 -3.11 0.44
CA GLY A 153 -18.61 -4.45 0.07
C GLY A 153 -17.29 -4.49 -0.70
N ALA A 154 -16.56 -3.37 -0.82
CA ALA A 154 -15.21 -3.38 -1.39
C ALA A 154 -14.28 -4.29 -0.58
N ARG A 155 -13.55 -5.18 -1.26
CA ARG A 155 -12.52 -6.04 -0.64
C ARG A 155 -11.14 -5.39 -0.66
N ALA A 156 -10.91 -4.47 -1.58
CA ALA A 156 -9.73 -3.62 -1.62
C ALA A 156 -10.11 -2.20 -2.04
N THR A 157 -9.53 -1.20 -1.37
CA THR A 157 -9.73 0.22 -1.67
C THR A 157 -8.38 0.92 -1.73
N GLY A 158 -8.18 1.80 -2.70
CA GLY A 158 -6.86 2.43 -2.89
C GLY A 158 -6.98 3.87 -3.35
N VAL A 159 -6.13 4.73 -2.80
CA VAL A 159 -6.18 6.17 -3.06
C VAL A 159 -5.39 6.50 -4.33
N ALA A 160 -6.03 7.24 -5.23
CA ALA A 160 -5.46 7.71 -6.49
C ALA A 160 -4.46 8.86 -6.23
N THR A 161 -3.27 8.52 -5.75
CA THR A 161 -2.16 9.48 -5.61
C THR A 161 -1.73 9.97 -6.99
N ASN A 162 -1.33 11.23 -7.12
CA ASN A 162 -1.23 11.93 -8.41
C ASN A 162 -0.46 11.16 -9.50
N GLU A 163 0.69 10.57 -9.15
CA GLU A 163 1.54 9.86 -10.11
C GLU A 163 0.94 8.53 -10.61
N LEU A 164 -0.06 8.01 -9.90
CA LEU A 164 -0.69 6.74 -10.14
C LEU A 164 -2.20 6.90 -10.36
N ALA A 165 -2.70 8.13 -10.46
CA ALA A 165 -4.13 8.41 -10.35
C ALA A 165 -4.93 7.64 -11.38
N GLN A 166 -4.55 7.73 -12.66
CA GLN A 166 -5.22 7.00 -13.73
C GLN A 166 -5.13 5.48 -13.53
N SER A 167 -3.95 4.96 -13.18
CA SER A 167 -3.76 3.52 -12.92
C SER A 167 -4.69 3.03 -11.81
N VAL A 168 -4.76 3.76 -10.70
CA VAL A 168 -5.60 3.40 -9.56
C VAL A 168 -7.08 3.46 -9.94
N LEU A 169 -7.52 4.52 -10.63
CA LEU A 169 -8.91 4.67 -11.09
C LEU A 169 -9.35 3.55 -12.04
N GLU A 170 -8.42 2.97 -12.79
CA GLU A 170 -8.64 1.79 -13.64
C GLU A 170 -8.59 0.45 -12.85
N GLY A 171 -8.60 0.49 -11.52
CA GLY A 171 -8.62 -0.69 -10.65
C GLY A 171 -7.24 -1.25 -10.31
N ARG A 172 -6.16 -0.67 -10.84
CA ARG A 172 -4.77 -1.05 -10.53
C ARG A 172 -4.31 -0.28 -9.30
N LEU A 173 -4.91 -0.62 -8.14
CA LEU A 173 -4.61 0.00 -6.85
C LEU A 173 -3.11 -0.09 -6.55
N ALA A 174 -2.61 0.73 -5.61
CA ALA A 174 -1.21 0.73 -5.21
C ALA A 174 -1.07 0.79 -3.68
N ASN A 175 -0.21 -0.08 -3.13
CA ASN A 175 0.12 -0.13 -1.69
C ASN A 175 0.86 1.12 -1.16
N THR A 176 0.96 2.19 -1.96
CA THR A 176 1.29 3.52 -1.47
C THR A 176 0.25 3.99 -0.46
N PHE A 177 -1.04 3.76 -0.71
CA PHE A 177 -2.11 3.99 0.25
C PHE A 177 -3.33 3.15 -0.14
N CYS A 178 -3.41 1.93 0.42
CA CYS A 178 -4.43 0.94 0.06
C CYS A 178 -4.92 0.21 1.30
N MET A 179 -6.22 0.00 1.42
CA MET A 179 -6.84 -0.82 2.45
C MET A 179 -7.32 -2.14 1.87
N TRP A 180 -7.04 -3.23 2.58
CA TRP A 180 -7.39 -4.59 2.18
C TRP A 180 -8.25 -5.25 3.24
N LYS A 181 -9.25 -6.02 2.82
CA LYS A 181 -9.94 -6.96 3.71
C LYS A 181 -9.07 -8.21 3.87
N ASN A 182 -8.55 -8.41 5.07
CA ASN A 182 -7.45 -9.32 5.31
C ASN A 182 -7.78 -10.78 4.99
N ILE A 183 -8.96 -11.25 5.40
CA ILE A 183 -9.36 -12.65 5.18
C ILE A 183 -9.53 -12.95 3.68
N ASP A 184 -10.00 -11.99 2.89
CA ASP A 184 -10.19 -12.17 1.45
C ASP A 184 -8.87 -12.11 0.70
N LEU A 185 -7.95 -11.23 1.13
CA LEU A 185 -6.59 -11.19 0.58
C LEU A 185 -5.88 -12.53 0.79
N VAL A 186 -5.98 -13.11 1.99
CA VAL A 186 -5.37 -14.41 2.29
C VAL A 186 -6.07 -15.56 1.56
N SER A 187 -7.39 -15.52 1.40
CA SER A 187 -8.11 -16.59 0.70
C SER A 187 -7.75 -16.71 -0.78
N VAL A 188 -7.24 -15.63 -1.39
CA VAL A 188 -6.71 -15.61 -2.77
C VAL A 188 -5.19 -15.78 -2.85
N GLY A 189 -4.55 -16.19 -1.76
CA GLY A 189 -3.11 -16.51 -1.72
C GLY A 189 -2.19 -15.35 -1.34
N GLY A 190 -2.73 -14.21 -0.88
CA GLY A 190 -1.94 -13.06 -0.43
C GLY A 190 -1.16 -12.36 -1.55
N PHE A 191 -0.13 -11.60 -1.19
CA PHE A 191 0.80 -10.98 -2.13
C PHE A 191 1.66 -12.06 -2.78
N ASP A 192 1.57 -12.19 -4.10
CA ASP A 192 2.17 -13.30 -4.83
C ASP A 192 3.68 -13.13 -5.00
N LEU A 193 4.45 -14.15 -4.61
CA LEU A 193 5.92 -14.11 -4.63
C LEU A 193 6.53 -13.99 -6.04
N ARG A 194 5.74 -14.12 -7.12
CA ARG A 194 6.21 -13.76 -8.46
C ARG A 194 6.56 -12.28 -8.61
N ALA A 195 6.01 -11.42 -7.75
CA ALA A 195 6.34 -10.00 -7.68
C ALA A 195 7.41 -9.67 -6.61
N ALA A 196 7.99 -10.70 -5.98
CA ALA A 196 8.98 -10.54 -4.94
C ALA A 196 10.26 -9.91 -5.46
N LYS A 197 10.94 -9.14 -4.61
CA LYS A 197 12.27 -8.66 -4.93
C LYS A 197 13.25 -9.85 -5.03
N PRO A 198 14.01 -9.99 -6.12
CA PRO A 198 15.04 -11.02 -6.23
C PRO A 198 16.20 -10.72 -5.27
N ALA A 199 16.70 -11.75 -4.59
CA ALA A 199 17.83 -11.64 -3.66
C ALA A 199 19.18 -11.51 -4.40
N ASP A 200 19.35 -12.23 -5.50
CA ASP A 200 20.50 -12.08 -6.40
C ASP A 200 20.06 -11.41 -7.71
N ASP A 201 20.78 -10.35 -8.08
CA ASP A 201 20.56 -9.60 -9.31
C ASP A 201 20.76 -10.44 -10.57
N ARG A 202 21.61 -11.46 -10.51
CA ARG A 202 21.83 -12.42 -11.61
C ARG A 202 20.59 -13.24 -11.96
N SER A 203 19.66 -13.35 -11.02
CA SER A 203 18.37 -14.04 -11.21
C SER A 203 17.22 -13.09 -11.50
N ALA A 204 17.49 -11.78 -11.55
CA ALA A 204 16.46 -10.78 -11.72
C ALA A 204 16.03 -10.67 -13.19
N PHE A 205 14.72 -10.71 -13.42
CA PHE A 205 14.15 -10.29 -14.71
C PHE A 205 13.99 -8.77 -14.71
N TYR A 206 14.46 -8.12 -15.77
CA TYR A 206 14.37 -6.67 -15.93
C TYR A 206 13.34 -6.33 -17.00
N MET A 207 12.48 -5.36 -16.69
CA MET A 207 11.56 -4.76 -17.64
C MET A 207 12.18 -3.47 -18.17
N ARG A 208 12.14 -3.30 -19.50
CA ARG A 208 12.42 -2.03 -20.14
C ARG A 208 11.16 -1.17 -20.12
N GLY A 209 11.32 0.11 -19.82
CA GLY A 209 10.29 1.13 -19.89
C GLY A 209 10.88 2.44 -20.41
N TRP A 210 10.14 3.52 -20.28
CA TRP A 210 10.53 4.82 -20.83
C TRP A 210 10.32 5.95 -19.81
N ASP A 211 11.27 6.89 -19.78
CA ASP A 211 11.16 8.16 -19.07
C ASP A 211 11.51 9.32 -20.02
N GLU A 212 10.76 10.42 -19.94
CA GLU A 212 10.95 11.57 -20.83
C GLU A 212 12.35 12.20 -20.72
N ARG A 213 13.02 12.09 -19.57
CA ARG A 213 14.33 12.70 -19.33
C ARG A 213 15.49 11.74 -19.53
N GLN A 214 15.30 10.46 -19.22
CA GLN A 214 16.37 9.45 -19.31
C GLN A 214 16.27 8.52 -20.53
N GLY A 215 15.15 8.53 -21.26
CA GLY A 215 14.90 7.60 -22.35
C GLY A 215 14.60 6.20 -21.83
N ASP A 216 15.29 5.19 -22.38
CA ASP A 216 15.14 3.80 -21.95
C ASP A 216 15.59 3.62 -20.49
N VAL A 217 14.67 3.13 -19.65
CA VAL A 217 14.94 2.81 -18.24
C VAL A 217 14.65 1.35 -17.95
N TYR A 218 15.37 0.79 -16.98
CA TYR A 218 15.28 -0.63 -16.64
C TYR A 218 15.04 -0.80 -15.14
N TYR A 219 14.12 -1.71 -14.79
CA TYR A 219 13.83 -2.04 -13.41
C TYR A 219 13.45 -3.50 -13.26
N GLN A 220 13.80 -4.09 -12.12
CA GLN A 220 13.48 -5.48 -11.80
C GLN A 220 11.95 -5.71 -11.85
N LEU A 221 11.50 -6.88 -12.31
CA LEU A 221 10.10 -7.33 -12.28
C LEU A 221 9.68 -7.63 -10.82
N ALA A 222 9.55 -6.57 -10.02
CA ALA A 222 9.19 -6.60 -8.61
C ALA A 222 8.60 -5.25 -8.21
N GLY A 223 7.92 -5.15 -7.07
CA GLY A 223 7.42 -3.86 -6.55
C GLY A 223 6.16 -3.33 -7.25
N VAL A 224 5.29 -4.27 -7.62
CA VAL A 224 3.90 -4.16 -8.10
C VAL A 224 3.10 -5.34 -7.50
N GLU A 225 3.43 -5.67 -6.26
CA GLU A 225 2.96 -6.84 -5.51
C GLU A 225 1.44 -6.95 -5.40
N GLU A 226 0.74 -5.82 -5.52
CA GLU A 226 -0.70 -5.71 -5.41
C GLU A 226 -1.48 -6.26 -6.62
N ILE A 227 -0.86 -6.41 -7.77
CA ILE A 227 -1.57 -6.65 -9.04
C ILE A 227 -2.19 -8.05 -9.13
N ILE A 228 -1.40 -9.09 -8.83
CA ILE A 228 -1.88 -10.47 -8.84
C ILE A 228 -3.01 -10.70 -7.82
N PRO A 229 -2.89 -10.28 -6.53
CA PRO A 229 -3.99 -10.46 -5.59
C PRO A 229 -5.25 -9.68 -5.99
N LEU A 230 -5.15 -8.47 -6.57
CA LEU A 230 -6.33 -7.76 -7.09
C LEU A 230 -7.04 -8.59 -8.16
N ALA A 231 -6.30 -9.15 -9.11
CA ALA A 231 -6.90 -9.97 -10.16
C ALA A 231 -7.58 -11.22 -9.58
N ARG A 232 -6.96 -11.89 -8.61
CA ARG A 232 -7.58 -13.06 -7.97
C ARG A 232 -8.79 -12.71 -7.11
N LEU A 233 -8.79 -11.54 -6.45
CA LEU A 233 -9.99 -11.03 -5.75
C LEU A 233 -11.14 -10.84 -6.74
N VAL A 234 -10.87 -10.23 -7.89
CA VAL A 234 -11.88 -9.99 -8.94
C VAL A 234 -12.40 -11.31 -9.52
N GLU A 235 -11.51 -12.27 -9.75
CA GLU A 235 -11.88 -13.61 -10.20
C GLU A 235 -12.77 -14.35 -9.20
N THR A 236 -12.50 -14.20 -7.89
CA THR A 236 -13.21 -14.93 -6.82
C THR A 236 -14.52 -14.25 -6.42
N PHE A 237 -14.53 -12.92 -6.32
CA PHE A 237 -15.61 -12.15 -5.71
C PHE A 237 -16.34 -11.23 -6.70
N GLY A 238 -15.92 -11.20 -7.97
CA GLY A 238 -16.44 -10.28 -8.97
C GLY A 238 -15.97 -8.83 -8.72
N PRO A 239 -16.73 -7.82 -9.20
CA PRO A 239 -16.33 -6.42 -9.07
C PRO A 239 -16.31 -5.94 -7.62
N CYS A 240 -15.14 -5.94 -6.98
CA CYS A 240 -14.96 -5.66 -5.55
C CYS A 240 -13.83 -4.67 -5.23
N ILE A 241 -13.29 -3.99 -6.24
CA ILE A 241 -12.24 -2.97 -6.10
C ILE A 241 -12.89 -1.59 -6.07
N ALA A 242 -12.51 -0.74 -5.11
CA ALA A 242 -12.97 0.64 -5.03
C ALA A 242 -11.80 1.64 -5.03
N PRO A 243 -11.49 2.26 -6.19
CA PRO A 243 -10.53 3.35 -6.24
C PRO A 243 -11.11 4.64 -5.63
N ILE A 244 -10.31 5.32 -4.82
CA ILE A 244 -10.71 6.52 -4.08
C ILE A 244 -9.94 7.73 -4.61
N VAL A 245 -10.65 8.75 -5.07
CA VAL A 245 -10.06 10.05 -5.35
C VAL A 245 -9.79 10.74 -4.02
N PRO A 246 -8.57 11.23 -3.75
CA PRO A 246 -8.30 11.98 -2.53
C PRO A 246 -9.14 13.27 -2.49
N ARG A 247 -9.69 13.61 -1.32
CA ARG A 247 -10.59 14.77 -1.09
C ARG A 247 -10.13 15.55 0.13
N GLY A 248 -10.65 16.77 0.33
CA GLY A 248 -10.43 17.56 1.55
C GLY A 248 -9.31 18.59 1.44
N ALA A 249 -9.23 19.48 2.45
CA ALA A 249 -8.23 20.54 2.50
C ALA A 249 -6.83 19.97 2.78
N GLY A 250 -5.80 20.56 2.15
CA GLY A 250 -4.41 20.21 2.43
C GLY A 250 -3.94 18.87 1.84
N VAL A 251 -4.67 18.27 0.89
CA VAL A 251 -4.14 17.17 0.07
C VAL A 251 -2.91 17.68 -0.67
N GLN A 252 -1.73 17.29 -0.18
CA GLN A 252 -0.47 17.66 -0.80
C GLN A 252 -0.05 16.62 -1.84
N ARG A 253 0.69 17.07 -2.84
CA ARG A 253 1.19 16.21 -3.92
C ARG A 253 2.38 15.39 -3.41
N TYR A 254 2.50 14.15 -3.90
CA TYR A 254 3.72 13.37 -3.75
C TYR A 254 4.94 14.22 -4.17
N LYS A 255 5.98 14.19 -3.35
CA LYS A 255 7.24 14.91 -3.63
C LYS A 255 8.20 13.94 -4.29
N VAL A 256 8.44 14.15 -5.58
CA VAL A 256 9.50 13.46 -6.32
C VAL A 256 10.84 13.75 -5.65
N PRO A 257 11.71 12.73 -5.43
CA PRO A 257 13.05 12.95 -4.89
C PRO A 257 13.81 14.01 -5.70
N ASP A 258 14.60 14.83 -5.01
CA ASP A 258 15.35 15.90 -5.66
C ASP A 258 16.54 15.32 -6.43
N PRO A 259 16.69 15.60 -7.74
CA PRO A 259 17.77 15.01 -8.56
C PRO A 259 19.17 15.50 -8.17
N VAL A 260 19.29 16.63 -7.49
CA VAL A 260 20.55 17.22 -7.03
C VAL A 260 20.88 16.74 -5.62
N ARG A 261 19.90 16.75 -4.71
CA ARG A 261 20.11 16.37 -3.31
C ARG A 261 20.15 14.86 -3.11
N ASP A 262 19.35 14.11 -3.87
CA ASP A 262 19.18 12.66 -3.72
C ASP A 262 19.22 11.93 -5.09
N PRO A 263 20.32 12.04 -5.85
CA PRO A 263 20.40 11.56 -7.24
C PRO A 263 20.12 10.06 -7.39
N GLU A 264 20.55 9.24 -6.42
CA GLU A 264 20.31 7.78 -6.45
C GLU A 264 18.81 7.45 -6.26
N LEU A 265 18.16 8.10 -5.29
CA LEU A 265 16.73 7.91 -5.03
C LEU A 265 15.90 8.43 -6.19
N TRP A 266 16.30 9.55 -6.81
CA TRP A 266 15.66 10.07 -8.00
C TRP A 266 15.77 9.11 -9.19
N ARG A 267 16.97 8.61 -9.52
CA ARG A 267 17.14 7.62 -10.62
C ARG A 267 16.31 6.37 -10.38
N ARG A 268 16.29 5.87 -9.14
CA ARG A 268 15.46 4.72 -8.76
C ARG A 268 13.98 5.01 -8.93
N HIS A 269 13.53 6.19 -8.52
CA HIS A 269 12.14 6.63 -8.69
C HIS A 269 11.77 6.66 -10.17
N VAL A 270 12.59 7.31 -11.01
CA VAL A 270 12.40 7.40 -12.46
C VAL A 270 12.30 6.00 -13.08
N ALA A 271 13.27 5.12 -12.84
CA ALA A 271 13.25 3.77 -13.39
C ALA A 271 12.04 2.95 -12.90
N LYS A 272 11.68 3.09 -11.62
CA LYS A 272 10.50 2.43 -11.06
C LYS A 272 9.23 2.93 -11.75
N MET A 273 9.05 4.23 -11.91
CA MET A 273 7.83 4.80 -12.48
C MET A 273 7.72 4.51 -13.98
N GLY A 274 8.81 4.73 -14.74
CA GLY A 274 8.86 4.48 -16.18
C GLY A 274 8.70 3.02 -16.61
N THR A 275 8.88 2.06 -15.70
CA THR A 275 8.66 0.62 -15.96
C THR A 275 7.41 0.07 -15.28
N LYS A 276 6.64 0.89 -14.56
CA LYS A 276 5.56 0.39 -13.70
C LYS A 276 4.47 -0.28 -14.52
N TYR A 277 4.07 0.32 -15.63
CA TYR A 277 3.05 -0.22 -16.52
C TYR A 277 3.42 -1.62 -17.03
N GLU A 278 4.64 -1.76 -17.54
CA GLU A 278 5.18 -2.99 -18.13
C GLU A 278 5.28 -4.09 -17.08
N ARG A 279 5.72 -3.75 -15.86
CA ARG A 279 5.76 -4.69 -14.73
C ARG A 279 4.37 -5.20 -14.35
N GLN A 280 3.35 -4.33 -14.34
CA GLN A 280 1.97 -4.73 -14.07
C GLN A 280 1.42 -5.66 -15.17
N VAL A 281 1.65 -5.33 -16.45
CA VAL A 281 1.24 -6.15 -17.61
C VAL A 281 1.91 -7.52 -17.57
N ALA A 282 3.21 -7.57 -17.32
CA ALA A 282 3.96 -8.83 -17.28
C ALA A 282 3.43 -9.77 -16.19
N LEU A 283 3.17 -9.26 -14.97
CA LEU A 283 2.65 -10.10 -13.88
C LEU A 283 1.21 -10.59 -14.11
N LEU A 284 0.34 -9.77 -14.72
CA LEU A 284 -1.00 -10.22 -15.09
C LEU A 284 -0.96 -11.30 -16.18
N SER A 285 -0.06 -11.13 -17.16
CA SER A 285 0.10 -12.11 -18.24
C SER A 285 0.51 -13.49 -17.70
N GLN A 286 1.31 -13.54 -16.64
CA GLN A 286 1.69 -14.79 -15.96
C GLN A 286 0.52 -15.53 -15.27
N ILE A 287 -0.63 -14.89 -15.09
CA ILE A 287 -1.88 -15.52 -14.63
C ILE A 287 -2.96 -15.55 -15.71
N GLY A 288 -2.60 -15.30 -16.97
CA GLY A 288 -3.55 -15.31 -18.09
C GLY A 288 -4.58 -14.18 -18.04
N LYS A 289 -4.23 -13.03 -17.46
CA LYS A 289 -5.10 -11.83 -17.39
C LYS A 289 -4.40 -10.64 -18.03
N ASP A 290 -5.15 -9.58 -18.28
CA ASP A 290 -4.66 -8.28 -18.74
C ASP A 290 -5.19 -7.14 -17.86
N LEU A 291 -4.78 -5.90 -18.13
CA LEU A 291 -5.20 -4.74 -17.34
C LEU A 291 -6.72 -4.45 -17.42
N SER A 292 -7.38 -4.82 -18.53
CA SER A 292 -8.82 -4.63 -18.69
C SER A 292 -9.62 -5.50 -17.72
N PHE A 293 -9.06 -6.65 -17.33
CA PHE A 293 -9.63 -7.51 -16.31
C PHE A 293 -9.77 -6.79 -14.96
N LEU A 294 -8.73 -6.04 -14.54
CA LEU A 294 -8.78 -5.22 -13.33
C LEU A 294 -9.76 -4.05 -13.46
N LYS A 295 -9.83 -3.41 -14.63
CA LYS A 295 -10.83 -2.37 -14.91
C LYS A 295 -12.26 -2.89 -14.77
N GLY A 296 -12.53 -4.10 -15.25
CA GLY A 296 -13.82 -4.79 -15.05
C GLY A 296 -14.11 -5.12 -13.57
N GLY A 297 -13.07 -5.30 -12.78
CA GLY A 297 -13.12 -5.56 -11.34
C GLY A 297 -13.46 -4.36 -10.45
N VAL A 298 -13.50 -3.15 -11.00
CA VAL A 298 -13.94 -1.96 -10.26
C VAL A 298 -15.44 -2.05 -9.98
N MET A 299 -15.84 -1.79 -8.74
CA MET A 299 -17.25 -1.77 -8.31
C MET A 299 -18.06 -0.77 -9.13
N PRO A 300 -19.31 -1.08 -9.53
CA PRO A 300 -20.11 -0.23 -10.43
C PRO A 300 -20.22 1.24 -10.02
N THR A 301 -20.38 1.52 -8.72
CA THR A 301 -20.47 2.88 -8.15
C THR A 301 -19.18 3.68 -8.28
N TYR A 302 -18.03 3.01 -8.42
CA TYR A 302 -16.70 3.64 -8.52
C TYR A 302 -16.16 3.70 -9.96
N ARG A 303 -16.89 3.15 -10.95
CA ARG A 303 -16.50 3.20 -12.37
C ARG A 303 -16.64 4.59 -12.99
N ARG A 304 -17.51 5.45 -12.43
CA ARG A 304 -17.93 6.74 -13.02
C ARG A 304 -17.03 7.93 -12.67
N ILE A 305 -15.83 7.68 -12.14
CA ILE A 305 -14.92 8.76 -11.75
C ILE A 305 -14.20 9.39 -12.97
N GLU A 306 -14.40 8.86 -14.19
CA GLU A 306 -13.80 9.37 -15.44
C GLU A 306 -14.26 10.79 -15.88
N THR A 307 -15.12 11.51 -15.15
CA THR A 307 -15.64 12.82 -15.60
C THR A 307 -15.65 13.94 -14.55
N ALA A 308 -14.53 14.18 -13.87
CA ALA A 308 -14.28 15.47 -13.24
C ALA A 308 -12.95 16.01 -13.77
N ALA A 309 -13.02 16.62 -14.96
CA ALA A 309 -12.01 17.55 -15.46
C ALA A 309 -12.16 18.92 -14.78
#